data_AF-A0A1I7XUD1-F1
#
_entry.id   AF-A0A1I7XUD1-F1
#
_cell.length_a   1.000
_cell.length_b   1.000
_cell.length_c   1.000
_cell.angle_alpha   90.00
_cell.angle_beta   90.00
_cell.angle_gamma   90.00
#
_symmetry.space_group_name_H-M   'P 1'
#
loop_
_entity.id
_entity.type
_entity.pdbx_description
1 polymer ?
#
loop_
_entity_poly.entity_id
_entity_poly.type
_entity_poly.pdbx_seq_one_letter_code
_entity_poly.pdbx_strand_id
1 'polypeptide(L)'
;MDDTQVRSACEQLGARHVDFIARGFHSTFWDIFLICMAEAIDETISGYILDESRKAEMVLSWQRVINAIVHHMRAGYNERRKEQLKNGI
;
A
#
# COMPACT_ATOMS: atom_id res chain seq x y z
N MET A 1 -17.21 0.36 -7.14
CA MET A 1 -16.61 1.21 -6.10
C MET A 1 -16.05 2.41 -6.81
N ASP A 2 -16.35 3.62 -6.36
CA ASP A 2 -15.84 4.85 -7.00
C ASP A 2 -14.34 5.00 -6.68
N ASP A 3 -13.53 5.36 -7.66
CA ASP A 3 -12.08 5.60 -7.52
C ASP A 3 -11.79 6.60 -6.40
N THR A 4 -12.69 7.56 -6.19
CA THR A 4 -12.62 8.52 -5.09
C THR A 4 -12.77 7.86 -3.72
N GLN A 5 -13.63 6.86 -3.61
CA GLN A 5 -13.82 6.10 -2.37
C GLN A 5 -12.60 5.23 -2.06
N VAL A 6 -12.01 4.59 -3.09
CA VAL A 6 -10.77 3.80 -2.96
C VAL A 6 -9.65 4.69 -2.43
N ARG A 7 -9.43 5.84 -3.09
CA ARG A 7 -8.41 6.80 -2.71
C ARG A 7 -8.58 7.26 -1.26
N SER A 8 -9.77 7.74 -0.91
CA SER A 8 -10.04 8.27 0.43
C SER A 8 -9.85 7.20 1.52
N ALA A 9 -10.27 5.96 1.26
CA ALA A 9 -10.05 4.86 2.20
C ALA A 9 -8.55 4.57 2.41
N CYS A 10 -7.76 4.57 1.34
CA CYS A 10 -6.31 4.35 1.41
C CYS A 10 -5.60 5.49 2.14
N GLU A 11 -5.97 6.75 1.87
CA GLU A 11 -5.43 7.93 2.56
C GLU A 11 -5.75 7.88 4.07
N GLN A 12 -6.98 7.55 4.44
CA GLN A 12 -7.38 7.40 5.86
C GLN A 12 -6.61 6.25 6.54
N LEU A 13 -6.41 5.14 5.83
CA LEU A 13 -5.62 4.03 6.33
C LEU A 13 -4.16 4.45 6.59
N GLY A 14 -3.55 5.18 5.64
CA GLY A 14 -2.21 5.73 5.79
C GLY A 14 -2.10 6.73 6.94
N ALA A 15 -3.05 7.66 7.05
CA ALA A 15 -3.09 8.66 8.12
C ALA A 15 -3.13 8.00 9.51
N ARG A 16 -3.88 6.92 9.68
CA ARG A 16 -3.94 6.16 10.95
C ARG A 16 -2.61 5.55 11.36
N HIS A 17 -1.69 5.29 10.42
CA HIS A 17 -0.37 4.75 10.77
C HIS A 17 0.51 5.74 11.53
N VAL A 18 0.20 7.05 11.45
CA VAL A 18 0.90 8.09 12.22
C VAL A 18 0.77 7.84 13.73
N ASP A 19 -0.36 7.30 14.20
CA ASP A 19 -0.61 6.98 15.61
C ASP A 19 0.35 5.92 16.17
N PHE A 20 1.07 5.21 15.31
CA PHE A 20 2.02 4.14 15.68
C PHE A 20 3.49 4.57 15.58
N ILE A 21 3.79 5.82 15.21
CA ILE A 21 5.19 6.31 15.14
C ILE A 21 5.88 6.17 16.50
N ALA A 22 5.21 6.53 17.60
CA ALA A 22 5.73 6.37 18.96
C ALA A 22 5.99 4.91 19.35
N ARG A 23 5.39 3.95 18.63
CA ARG A 23 5.60 2.51 18.78
C ARG A 23 6.62 1.95 17.79
N GLY A 24 7.35 2.80 17.09
CA GLY A 24 8.42 2.44 16.16
C GLY A 24 7.98 2.25 14.71
N PHE A 25 6.77 2.65 14.33
CA PHE A 25 6.36 2.58 12.92
C PHE A 25 7.18 3.53 12.04
N HIS A 26 7.71 3.01 10.94
CA HIS A 26 8.34 3.78 9.87
C HIS A 26 7.64 3.52 8.54
N SER A 27 7.40 4.58 7.76
CA SER A 27 6.75 4.46 6.44
C SER A 27 7.56 3.65 5.42
N THR A 28 8.84 3.38 5.67
CA THR A 28 9.68 2.45 4.90
C THR A 28 9.25 0.99 5.05
N PHE A 29 8.50 0.64 6.11
CA PHE A 29 7.93 -0.70 6.25
C PHE A 29 6.93 -1.04 5.15
N TRP A 30 6.36 -0.03 4.47
CA TRP A 30 5.54 -0.28 3.30
C TRP A 30 6.35 -0.77 2.09
N ASP A 31 7.64 -0.48 1.99
CA ASP A 31 8.49 -1.04 0.94
C ASP A 31 8.73 -2.53 1.16
N ILE A 32 8.94 -2.93 2.42
CA ILE A 32 9.02 -4.35 2.82
C ILE A 32 7.68 -5.04 2.54
N PHE A 33 6.57 -4.43 2.95
CA PHE A 33 5.24 -4.93 2.66
C PHE A 33 5.00 -5.14 1.16
N LEU A 34 5.42 -4.20 0.30
CA LEU A 34 5.29 -4.33 -1.15
C LEU A 34 6.06 -5.53 -1.71
N ILE A 35 7.26 -5.79 -1.19
CA ILE A 35 8.05 -6.97 -1.57
C ILE A 35 7.32 -8.25 -1.16
N CYS A 36 6.90 -8.37 0.10
CA CYS A 36 6.18 -9.54 0.59
C CYS A 36 4.86 -9.78 -0.16
N MET A 37 4.15 -8.71 -0.51
CA MET A 37 2.93 -8.82 -1.31
C MET A 37 3.23 -9.31 -2.72
N ALA A 38 4.29 -8.83 -3.37
CA ALA A 38 4.69 -9.29 -4.69
C ALA A 38 5.04 -10.79 -4.70
N GLU A 39 5.76 -11.26 -3.68
CA GLU A 39 6.09 -12.69 -3.50
C GLU A 39 4.82 -13.53 -3.29
N ALA A 40 3.94 -13.11 -2.38
CA ALA A 40 2.69 -13.82 -2.10
C ALA A 40 1.75 -13.87 -3.31
N ILE A 41 1.70 -12.78 -4.10
CA ILE A 41 0.93 -12.72 -5.35
C ILE A 41 1.49 -13.71 -6.37
N ASP A 42 2.81 -13.73 -6.58
CA ASP A 42 3.44 -14.64 -7.54
C ASP A 42 3.26 -16.11 -7.14
N GLU A 43 3.47 -16.44 -5.87
CA GLU A 43 3.25 -17.79 -5.34
C GLU A 43 1.79 -18.22 -5.54
N THR A 44 0.84 -17.35 -5.19
CA THR A 44 -0.59 -17.64 -5.33
C THR A 44 -0.96 -17.87 -6.79
N ILE A 45 -0.60 -16.95 -7.68
CA ILE A 45 -0.99 -17.02 -9.10
C ILE A 45 -0.34 -18.24 -9.78
N SER A 46 0.91 -18.55 -9.44
CA SER A 46 1.62 -19.72 -9.96
C SER A 46 0.91 -21.04 -9.63
N GLY A 47 0.13 -21.09 -8.55
CA GLY A 47 -0.69 -22.25 -8.20
C GLY A 47 -1.92 -22.47 -9.09
N TYR A 48 -2.38 -21.45 -9.81
CA TYR A 48 -3.63 -21.49 -10.61
C TYR A 48 -3.42 -21.28 -12.10
N ILE A 49 -2.37 -20.55 -12.51
CA ILE A 49 -2.13 -20.16 -13.91
C ILE A 49 -0.82 -20.78 -14.39
N LEU A 50 -0.95 -21.76 -15.29
CA LEU A 50 0.19 -22.45 -15.92
C LEU A 50 0.70 -21.74 -17.18
N ASP A 51 -0.09 -20.84 -17.75
CA ASP A 51 0.34 -20.02 -18.88
C ASP A 51 1.19 -18.84 -18.38
N GLU A 52 2.47 -18.85 -18.71
CA GLU A 52 3.44 -17.87 -18.23
C GLU A 52 3.10 -16.42 -18.65
N SER A 53 2.51 -16.24 -19.83
CA SER A 53 2.16 -14.90 -20.33
C SER A 53 1.01 -14.29 -19.54
N ARG A 54 -0.04 -15.06 -19.29
CA ARG A 54 -1.20 -14.66 -18.48
C ARG A 54 -0.83 -14.54 -17.01
N LYS A 55 0.07 -15.40 -16.52
CA LYS A 55 0.64 -15.27 -15.16
C LYS A 55 1.33 -13.92 -15.01
N ALA A 56 2.24 -13.57 -15.92
CA ALA A 56 2.95 -12.30 -15.87
C ALA A 56 2.00 -11.08 -15.92
N GLU A 57 0.99 -11.12 -16.78
CA GLU A 57 -0.03 -10.06 -16.86
C GLU A 57 -0.82 -9.90 -15.55
N MET A 58 -1.21 -11.01 -14.93
CA MET A 58 -1.95 -11.02 -13.67
C MET A 58 -1.10 -10.52 -12.50
N VAL A 59 0.17 -10.95 -12.40
CA VAL A 59 1.11 -10.46 -11.39
C VAL A 59 1.29 -8.95 -11.52
N LEU A 60 1.53 -8.46 -12.74
CA LEU A 60 1.68 -7.02 -13.01
C LEU A 60 0.42 -6.23 -12.64
N SER A 61 -0.76 -6.78 -12.94
CA SER A 61 -2.05 -6.14 -12.61
C SER A 61 -2.23 -6.00 -11.10
N TRP A 62 -1.94 -7.04 -10.33
CA TRP A 62 -2.02 -7.00 -8.88
C TRP A 62 -0.95 -6.08 -8.26
N GLN A 63 0.28 -6.10 -8.78
CA GLN A 63 1.32 -5.16 -8.34
C GLN A 63 0.89 -3.71 -8.55
N ARG A 64 0.24 -3.37 -9.66
CA ARG A 64 -0.31 -2.02 -9.89
C ARG A 64 -1.35 -1.64 -8.83
N VAL A 65 -2.24 -2.57 -8.46
CA VAL A 65 -3.26 -2.34 -7.44
C VAL A 65 -2.60 -2.06 -6.07
N ILE A 66 -1.71 -2.92 -5.62
CA ILE A 66 -1.06 -2.73 -4.30
C ILE A 66 -0.20 -1.46 -4.30
N ASN A 67 0.51 -1.16 -5.39
CA ASN A 67 1.27 0.08 -5.52
C ASN A 67 0.37 1.32 -5.41
N ALA A 68 -0.81 1.30 -6.04
CA ALA A 68 -1.77 2.40 -5.93
C ALA A 68 -2.30 2.58 -4.50
N ILE A 69 -2.58 1.48 -3.80
CA ILE A 69 -3.00 1.50 -2.38
C ILE A 69 -1.91 2.16 -1.53
N VAL A 70 -0.66 1.67 -1.62
CA VAL A 70 0.46 2.19 -0.83
C VAL A 70 0.77 3.65 -1.19
N HIS A 71 0.64 4.04 -2.46
CA HIS A 71 0.78 5.42 -2.89
C HIS A 71 -0.19 6.35 -2.15
N HIS A 72 -1.48 6.01 -2.11
CA HIS A 72 -2.48 6.81 -1.40
C HIS A 72 -2.32 6.76 0.12
N MET A 73 -1.91 5.61 0.69
CA MET A 73 -1.53 5.53 2.10
C MET A 73 -0.38 6.48 2.45
N ARG A 74 0.66 6.53 1.61
CA ARG A 74 1.78 7.47 1.80
C ARG A 74 1.32 8.92 1.75
N ALA A 75 0.39 9.26 0.85
CA ALA A 75 -0.18 10.61 0.78
C ALA A 75 -0.88 11.00 2.09
N GLY A 76 -1.84 10.20 2.56
CA GLY A 76 -2.57 10.49 3.80
C GLY A 76 -1.69 10.49 5.05
N TYR A 77 -0.69 9.61 5.12
CA TYR A 77 0.31 9.61 6.20
C TYR A 77 1.14 10.90 6.23
N ASN A 78 1.65 11.33 5.07
CA ASN A 78 2.47 12.53 4.99
C ASN A 78 1.65 13.79 5.32
N GLU A 79 0.39 13.85 4.89
CA GLU A 79 -0.52 14.94 5.22
C GLU A 79 -0.78 15.03 6.72
N ARG A 80 -1.22 13.92 7.35
CA ARG A 80 -1.47 13.88 8.80
C ARG A 80 -0.21 14.18 9.62
N ARG A 81 0.95 13.68 9.20
CA ARG A 81 2.23 13.95 9.87
C ARG A 81 2.60 15.43 9.78
N LYS A 82 2.37 16.06 8.63
CA LYS A 82 2.58 17.51 8.45
C LYS A 82 1.65 18.34 9.33
N GLU A 83 0.40 17.91 9.51
CA GLU A 83 -0.57 18.55 10.41
C GLU A 83 -0.13 18.48 11.88
N GLN A 84 0.30 17.31 12.37
CA GLN A 84 0.78 17.16 13.75
C GLN A 84 2.00 18.05 14.03
N LEU A 85 2.97 18.07 13.11
CA LEU A 85 4.16 18.91 13.22
C LEU A 85 3.83 20.42 13.23
N LYS A 86 2.84 20.85 12.43
CA LYS A 86 2.37 22.25 12.44
C LYS A 86 1.67 22.61 13.74
N ASN A 87 0.98 21.65 14.36
CA ASN A 87 0.23 21.84 15.59
C ASN A 87 1.09 21.67 16.86
N GLY A 88 2.39 21.39 16.70
CA GLY A 88 3.33 21.23 17.83
C GLY A 88 3.07 19.99 18.68
N ILE A 89 2.45 18.95 18.10
CA ILE A 89 2.24 17.63 18.71
C ILE A 89 3.28 16.65 18.15
#